data_AF-A0A663ML99-F1
#
_entry.id   AF-A0A663ML99-F1
#
_cell.length_a   1.000
_cell.length_b   1.000
_cell.length_c   1.000
_cell.angle_alpha   90.00
_cell.angle_beta   90.00
_cell.angle_gamma   90.00
#
_symmetry.space_group_name_H-M   'P 1'
#
loop_
_entity.id
_entity.type
_entity.pdbx_description
1 polymer ?
#
loop_
_entity_poly.entity_id
_entity_poly.type
_entity_poly.pdbx_seq_one_letter_code
_entity_poly.pdbx_strand_id
1 'polypeptide(L)'
;MWTYLLMLRSCFPSFLTDTACKNRPLDLVFIIDSSRSVRPEEFEKVKIFLSKMIDTLDVGERTTRVAVMNYASTVKVEFPLRTYFDKASMKEAVSHIGPLSTGTMTGLAIQTAMDEVFTEEMGTRPATFNIPKVVIVVTDGRPQDQVQDVAASARTAGIEIYAVGVDRADMQSLRIMASEPLDEHVFYVETYGVIEKLTAKFRETFCAANVCALGTHDCEQVCVSNGGSYICDCHEGYTLNPDKRTCSGIILSVDLIPNRNIFRNVNMHFIPNYFLLKMNRFSHMHLAAVDTCAPGRHECDQICVSNNGSYVCECYEGYALNPDKKTCSVMDMCAPGRHDCAQVCLSKDGSYSCDCYEGYTLNPDKKTCSGKT
;
A
#
# COMPACT_ATOMS: atom_id res chain seq x y z
N MET A 1 -60.40 0.88 -14.72
CA MET A 1 -60.23 2.03 -13.82
C MET A 1 -59.61 1.51 -12.52
N TRP A 2 -58.28 1.41 -12.49
CA TRP A 2 -57.52 1.00 -11.32
C TRP A 2 -56.45 2.07 -11.08
N THR A 3 -56.50 2.64 -9.88
CA THR A 3 -55.76 3.81 -9.40
C THR A 3 -54.30 3.51 -9.13
N TYR A 4 -53.45 4.49 -9.48
CA TYR A 4 -52.03 4.59 -9.17
C TYR A 4 -51.73 4.30 -7.69
N LEU A 5 -50.81 3.36 -7.43
CA LEU A 5 -50.13 3.25 -6.15
C LEU A 5 -48.66 3.64 -6.36
N LEU A 6 -48.33 4.88 -5.99
CA LEU A 6 -46.96 5.32 -5.75
C LEU A 6 -46.37 4.46 -4.62
N MET A 7 -45.41 3.59 -4.92
CA MET A 7 -44.50 3.10 -3.89
C MET A 7 -43.33 4.08 -3.76
N LEU A 8 -43.29 4.71 -2.59
CA LEU A 8 -42.23 5.53 -2.06
C LEU A 8 -40.88 4.79 -2.11
N ARG A 9 -39.84 5.57 -2.42
CA ARG A 9 -38.45 5.30 -2.06
C ARG A 9 -38.35 4.77 -0.63
N SER A 10 -38.07 3.49 -0.45
CA SER A 10 -37.34 3.02 0.72
C SER A 10 -35.86 3.25 0.46
N CYS A 11 -35.31 4.27 1.11
CA CYS A 11 -33.88 4.44 1.28
C CYS A 11 -33.40 3.25 2.13
N PHE A 12 -32.94 2.17 1.48
CA PHE A 12 -32.09 1.22 2.15
C PHE A 12 -30.75 1.90 2.39
N PRO A 13 -30.20 1.90 3.61
CA PRO A 13 -28.81 2.27 3.79
C PRO A 13 -28.00 1.29 2.94
N SER A 14 -27.22 1.81 2.00
CA SER A 14 -26.21 1.05 1.28
C SER A 14 -25.14 0.63 2.30
N PHE A 15 -25.41 -0.44 3.03
CA PHE A 15 -24.38 -1.18 3.75
C PHE A 15 -23.45 -1.76 2.70
N LEU A 16 -22.22 -1.24 2.64
CA LEU A 16 -21.13 -1.85 1.92
C LEU A 16 -21.03 -3.31 2.39
N THR A 17 -21.31 -4.26 1.52
CA THR A 17 -21.03 -5.66 1.80
C THR A 17 -19.52 -5.84 1.99
N ASP A 18 -19.13 -6.57 3.03
CA ASP A 18 -17.75 -6.78 3.53
C ASP A 18 -16.73 -7.28 2.47
N THR A 19 -17.18 -7.69 1.29
CA THR A 19 -16.37 -8.10 0.13
C THR A 19 -15.86 -6.95 -0.74
N ALA A 20 -16.36 -5.73 -0.54
CA ALA A 20 -16.04 -4.57 -1.36
C ALA A 20 -14.91 -3.68 -0.81
N CYS A 21 -14.28 -4.06 0.30
CA CYS A 21 -13.29 -3.22 0.96
C CYS A 21 -11.91 -3.89 0.98
N LYS A 22 -10.95 -3.34 0.22
CA LYS A 22 -9.54 -3.70 0.37
C LYS A 22 -8.85 -2.61 1.18
N ASN A 23 -8.47 -2.93 2.41
CA ASN A 23 -7.74 -2.01 3.27
C ASN A 23 -6.43 -1.61 2.57
N ARG A 24 -6.23 -0.30 2.40
CA ARG A 24 -4.96 0.23 1.94
C ARG A 24 -3.93 0.08 3.05
N PRO A 25 -2.67 -0.14 2.68
CA PRO A 25 -1.68 -0.41 3.69
C PRO A 25 -1.33 0.89 4.44
N LEU A 26 -1.22 0.82 5.76
CA LEU A 26 -1.15 1.95 6.71
C LEU A 26 0.02 1.78 7.68
N ASP A 27 0.75 2.85 8.01
CA ASP A 27 1.74 2.84 9.09
C ASP A 27 1.11 3.51 10.34
N LEU A 28 0.77 2.69 11.34
CA LEU A 28 0.01 3.08 12.52
C LEU A 28 0.86 3.00 13.79
N VAL A 29 0.89 4.08 14.57
CA VAL A 29 1.58 4.13 15.85
C VAL A 29 0.58 4.38 16.97
N PHE A 30 0.53 3.49 17.97
CA PHE A 30 -0.17 3.75 19.23
C PHE A 30 0.79 4.40 20.22
N ILE A 31 0.42 5.55 20.76
CA ILE A 31 1.13 6.21 21.85
C ILE A 31 0.25 6.06 23.10
N ILE A 32 0.68 5.25 24.06
CA ILE A 32 -0.07 4.98 25.29
C ILE A 32 0.54 5.72 26.48
N ASP A 33 -0.31 6.42 27.21
CA ASP A 33 0.01 7.09 28.45
C ASP A 33 0.01 6.09 29.61
N SER A 34 1.14 6.00 30.32
CA SER A 34 1.28 5.26 31.57
C SER A 34 1.81 6.14 32.69
N SER A 35 1.54 7.44 32.61
CA SER A 35 1.87 8.40 33.66
C SER A 35 1.16 8.10 34.97
N ARG A 36 1.59 8.77 36.05
CA ARG A 36 1.02 8.59 37.40
C ARG A 36 -0.47 8.91 37.48
N SER A 37 -0.98 9.79 36.61
CA SER A 37 -2.39 10.16 36.63
C SER A 37 -3.30 9.06 36.06
N VAL A 38 -2.73 8.18 35.22
CA VAL A 38 -3.37 6.95 34.75
C VAL A 38 -3.29 5.87 35.82
N ARG A 39 -4.43 5.46 36.36
CA ARG A 39 -4.49 4.42 37.40
C ARG A 39 -4.23 3.04 36.82
N PRO A 40 -3.77 2.06 37.62
CA PRO A 40 -3.54 0.70 37.14
C PRO A 40 -4.76 0.09 36.44
N GLU A 41 -5.97 0.30 36.96
CA GLU A 41 -7.21 -0.17 36.32
C GLU A 41 -7.51 0.53 34.98
N GLU A 42 -7.14 1.80 34.83
CA GLU A 42 -7.30 2.56 33.59
C GLU A 42 -6.27 2.11 32.55
N PHE A 43 -5.04 1.84 32.98
CA PHE A 43 -4.00 1.31 32.11
C PHE A 43 -4.36 -0.07 31.53
N GLU A 44 -4.99 -0.93 32.32
CA GLU A 44 -5.51 -2.20 31.78
C GLU A 44 -6.66 -1.99 30.80
N LYS A 45 -7.52 -0.98 30.98
CA LYS A 45 -8.51 -0.60 29.95
C LYS A 45 -7.82 -0.18 28.64
N VAL A 46 -6.70 0.55 28.71
CA VAL A 46 -5.90 0.94 27.54
C VAL A 46 -5.36 -0.30 26.82
N LYS A 47 -4.76 -1.26 27.53
CA LYS A 47 -4.27 -2.51 26.93
C LYS A 47 -5.38 -3.34 26.26
N ILE A 48 -6.55 -3.39 26.89
CA ILE A 48 -7.74 -4.02 26.29
C ILE A 48 -8.20 -3.27 25.04
N PHE A 49 -8.23 -1.94 25.08
CA PHE A 49 -8.57 -1.10 23.93
C PHE A 49 -7.61 -1.34 22.75
N LEU A 50 -6.29 -1.32 22.99
CA LEU A 50 -5.28 -1.61 21.97
C LEU A 50 -5.48 -3.01 21.38
N SER A 51 -5.65 -4.02 22.24
CA SER A 51 -5.83 -5.41 21.81
C SER A 51 -7.07 -5.58 20.92
N LYS A 52 -8.19 -4.95 21.29
CA LYS A 52 -9.41 -4.99 20.50
C LYS A 52 -9.30 -4.22 19.19
N MET A 53 -8.58 -3.09 19.17
CA MET A 53 -8.30 -2.37 17.93
C MET A 53 -7.45 -3.21 16.99
N ILE A 54 -6.40 -3.88 17.48
CA ILE A 54 -5.56 -4.78 16.66
C ILE A 54 -6.40 -5.91 16.05
N ASP A 55 -7.42 -6.42 16.75
CA ASP A 55 -8.33 -7.43 16.21
C ASP A 55 -9.10 -6.94 14.97
N THR A 56 -9.40 -5.63 14.85
CA THR A 56 -10.16 -5.07 13.72
C THR A 56 -9.29 -4.70 12.52
N LEU A 57 -7.98 -4.54 12.70
CA LEU A 57 -7.04 -4.15 11.65
C LEU A 57 -6.69 -5.32 10.71
N ASP A 58 -6.37 -5.01 9.47
CA ASP A 58 -5.72 -5.96 8.55
C ASP A 58 -4.20 -5.76 8.63
N VAL A 59 -3.57 -6.54 9.53
CA VAL A 59 -2.15 -6.42 9.90
C VAL A 59 -1.29 -7.33 9.03
N GLY A 60 -0.13 -6.82 8.62
CA GLY A 60 0.82 -7.58 7.80
C GLY A 60 1.91 -6.69 7.22
N GLU A 61 2.97 -7.32 6.70
CA GLU A 61 4.14 -6.61 6.18
C GLU A 61 3.82 -5.64 5.02
N ARG A 62 2.82 -6.01 4.21
CA ARG A 62 2.35 -5.23 3.04
C ARG A 62 0.97 -4.61 3.26
N THR A 63 0.39 -4.73 4.46
CA THR A 63 -0.92 -4.17 4.83
C THR A 63 -0.73 -3.12 5.92
N THR A 64 -1.32 -3.29 7.11
CA THR A 64 -1.12 -2.36 8.23
C THR A 64 0.08 -2.78 9.06
N ARG A 65 1.06 -1.88 9.21
CA ARG A 65 2.17 -2.02 10.17
C ARG A 65 1.82 -1.26 11.43
N VAL A 66 2.08 -1.87 12.59
CA VAL A 66 1.72 -1.30 13.90
C VAL A 66 2.97 -1.17 14.75
N ALA A 67 3.14 -0.01 15.36
CA ALA A 67 4.10 0.21 16.44
C ALA A 67 3.36 0.64 17.70
N VAL A 68 3.95 0.33 18.86
CA VAL A 68 3.43 0.76 20.16
C VAL A 68 4.54 1.47 20.93
N MET A 69 4.23 2.67 21.39
CA MET A 69 5.05 3.51 22.23
C MET A 69 4.34 3.72 23.55
N ASN A 70 5.06 3.57 24.65
CA ASN A 70 4.59 3.78 26.01
C ASN A 70 5.32 4.99 26.60
N TYR A 71 4.61 5.95 27.19
CA TYR A 71 5.23 7.16 27.71
C TYR A 71 4.73 7.58 29.09
N ALA A 72 5.61 8.26 29.83
CA ALA A 72 5.33 9.01 31.05
C ALA A 72 6.29 10.22 31.10
N SER A 73 7.25 10.25 32.04
CA SER A 73 8.40 11.17 32.01
C SER A 73 9.40 10.87 30.90
N THR A 74 9.41 9.62 30.42
CA THR A 74 10.26 9.13 29.33
C THR A 74 9.40 8.39 28.33
N VAL A 75 9.91 8.23 27.11
CA VAL A 75 9.25 7.47 26.04
C VAL A 75 9.98 6.15 25.84
N LYS A 76 9.23 5.06 25.74
CA LYS A 76 9.73 3.72 25.45
C LYS A 76 9.01 3.17 24.23
N VAL A 77 9.75 2.82 23.19
CA VAL A 77 9.21 2.06 22.06
C VAL A 77 9.09 0.60 22.50
N GLU A 78 7.85 0.13 22.71
CA GLU A 78 7.59 -1.27 23.11
C GLU A 78 7.85 -2.21 21.94
N PHE A 79 7.42 -1.82 20.73
CA PHE A 79 7.90 -2.42 19.48
C PHE A 79 7.71 -1.48 18.28
N PRO A 80 8.68 -1.45 17.33
CA PRO A 80 8.60 -0.66 16.11
C PRO A 80 7.77 -1.33 14.99
N LEU A 81 7.52 -0.60 13.89
CA LEU A 81 6.67 -1.00 12.76
C LEU A 81 7.15 -2.26 12.03
N ARG A 82 8.43 -2.62 12.16
CA ARG A 82 9.03 -3.79 11.52
C ARG A 82 9.02 -5.08 12.35
N THR A 83 8.56 -5.04 13.60
CA THR A 83 8.77 -6.16 14.52
C THR A 83 7.73 -7.27 14.37
N TYR A 84 6.45 -6.91 14.37
CA TYR A 84 5.36 -7.88 14.31
C TYR A 84 4.50 -7.64 13.08
N PHE A 85 4.09 -8.73 12.43
CA PHE A 85 3.19 -8.72 11.27
C PHE A 85 2.00 -9.66 11.46
N ASP A 86 1.79 -10.17 12.67
CA ASP A 86 0.66 -11.01 13.03
C ASP A 86 0.00 -10.53 14.33
N LYS A 87 -1.33 -10.70 14.42
CA LYS A 87 -2.13 -10.19 15.54
C LYS A 87 -1.81 -10.87 16.86
N ALA A 88 -1.45 -12.15 16.85
CA ALA A 88 -1.23 -12.92 18.07
C ALA A 88 0.01 -12.42 18.80
N SER A 89 1.14 -12.27 18.08
CA SER A 89 2.39 -11.74 18.63
C SER A 89 2.24 -10.29 19.10
N MET A 90 1.51 -9.44 18.36
CA MET A 90 1.24 -8.07 18.79
C MET A 90 0.46 -8.01 20.09
N LYS A 91 -0.63 -8.79 20.21
CA LYS A 91 -1.45 -8.82 21.42
C LYS A 91 -0.70 -9.38 22.62
N GLU A 92 0.16 -10.37 22.38
CA GLU A 92 1.05 -10.89 23.41
C GLU A 92 2.08 -9.86 23.86
N ALA A 93 2.69 -9.12 22.93
CA ALA A 93 3.58 -8.01 23.28
C ALA A 93 2.84 -6.93 24.09
N VAL A 94 1.62 -6.57 23.69
CA VAL A 94 0.77 -5.59 24.40
C VAL A 94 0.40 -6.06 25.80
N SER A 95 0.12 -7.35 26.00
CA SER A 95 -0.25 -7.90 27.32
C SER A 95 0.89 -7.77 28.34
N HIS A 96 2.14 -7.80 27.88
CA HIS A 96 3.35 -7.69 28.69
C HIS A 96 3.83 -6.25 28.95
N ILE A 97 3.16 -5.24 28.36
CA ILE A 97 3.52 -3.85 28.62
C ILE A 97 3.20 -3.51 30.09
N GLY A 98 4.23 -3.07 30.80
CA GLY A 98 4.13 -2.51 32.14
C GLY A 98 4.03 -0.99 32.11
N PRO A 99 3.32 -0.36 33.07
CA PRO A 99 3.25 1.09 33.14
C PRO A 99 4.63 1.67 33.47
N LEU A 100 4.94 2.82 32.86
CA LEU A 100 6.01 3.68 33.33
C LEU A 100 5.53 4.43 34.59
N SER A 101 6.36 5.30 35.15
CA SER A 101 5.95 6.07 36.31
C SER A 101 6.48 7.49 36.25
N THR A 102 5.67 8.40 36.80
CA THR A 102 5.95 9.84 36.95
C THR A 102 5.93 10.61 35.65
N GLY A 103 5.35 11.82 35.69
CA GLY A 103 5.31 12.78 34.58
C GLY A 103 4.43 12.40 33.40
N THR A 104 4.03 13.39 32.61
CA THR A 104 3.17 13.21 31.43
C THR A 104 3.71 14.05 30.28
N MET A 105 4.78 13.57 29.64
CA MET A 105 5.49 14.27 28.56
C MET A 105 4.91 13.88 27.20
N THR A 106 3.68 14.30 26.93
CA THR A 106 2.95 13.91 25.71
C THR A 106 3.55 14.54 24.45
N GLY A 107 4.06 15.77 24.55
CA GLY A 107 4.76 16.44 23.45
C GLY A 107 6.01 15.67 23.05
N LEU A 108 6.81 15.24 24.04
CA LEU A 108 7.98 14.37 23.81
C LEU A 108 7.56 13.06 23.12
N ALA A 109 6.45 12.44 23.52
CA ALA A 109 5.98 11.20 22.91
C ALA A 109 5.61 11.38 21.41
N ILE A 110 4.93 12.48 21.06
CA ILE A 110 4.61 12.79 19.66
C ILE A 110 5.91 13.08 18.88
N GLN A 111 6.86 13.80 19.48
CA GLN A 111 8.14 14.09 18.86
C GLN A 111 8.95 12.81 18.59
N THR A 112 9.07 11.92 19.56
CA THR A 112 9.75 10.62 19.38
C THR A 112 9.07 9.78 18.29
N ALA A 113 7.74 9.86 18.14
CA ALA A 113 7.05 9.17 17.06
C ALA A 113 7.51 9.69 15.69
N MET A 114 7.66 11.00 15.53
CA MET A 114 8.16 11.63 14.30
C MET A 114 9.63 11.29 14.01
N ASP A 115 10.49 11.51 15.00
CA ASP A 115 11.94 11.54 14.81
C ASP A 115 12.57 10.14 14.83
N GLU A 116 11.97 9.20 15.56
CA GLU A 116 12.52 7.85 15.72
C GLU A 116 11.65 6.79 15.05
N VAL A 117 10.34 6.73 15.36
CA VAL A 117 9.48 5.63 14.93
C VAL A 117 9.09 5.73 13.45
N PHE A 118 8.81 6.94 12.96
CA PHE A 118 8.47 7.17 11.54
C PHE A 118 9.67 7.22 10.59
N THR A 119 10.73 6.47 10.92
CA THR A 119 11.93 6.26 10.09
C THR A 119 11.89 4.91 9.37
N GLU A 120 12.59 4.80 8.24
CA GLU A 120 12.70 3.53 7.51
C GLU A 120 13.42 2.45 8.35
N GLU A 121 14.38 2.85 9.17
CA GLU A 121 15.08 1.96 10.10
C GLU A 121 14.12 1.29 11.09
N MET A 122 13.10 2.01 11.54
CA MET A 122 12.06 1.50 12.44
C MET A 122 10.89 0.82 11.70
N GLY A 123 10.96 0.69 10.38
CA GLY A 123 10.00 -0.07 9.58
C GLY A 123 8.93 0.77 8.88
N THR A 124 9.06 2.10 8.90
CA THR A 124 8.22 2.99 8.09
C THR A 124 8.49 2.75 6.62
N ARG A 125 7.45 2.78 5.80
CA ARG A 125 7.63 2.60 4.36
C ARG A 125 8.14 3.88 3.69
N PRO A 126 9.00 3.75 2.65
CA PRO A 126 9.53 4.91 1.94
C PRO A 126 8.43 5.82 1.41
N ALA A 127 8.71 7.13 1.35
CA ALA A 127 7.74 8.13 0.91
C ALA A 127 7.20 7.89 -0.51
N THR A 128 7.96 7.18 -1.37
CA THR A 128 7.55 6.80 -2.73
C THR A 128 6.33 5.88 -2.77
N PHE A 129 6.07 5.11 -1.72
CA PHE A 129 4.87 4.28 -1.61
C PHE A 129 3.61 5.07 -1.23
N ASN A 130 3.77 6.34 -0.83
CA ASN A 130 2.70 7.25 -0.42
C ASN A 130 1.74 6.62 0.62
N ILE A 131 2.35 6.08 1.67
CA ILE A 131 1.65 5.37 2.74
C ILE A 131 1.20 6.36 3.80
N PRO A 132 -0.08 6.38 4.19
CA PRO A 132 -0.55 7.21 5.28
C PRO A 132 0.15 6.87 6.59
N LYS A 133 0.50 7.90 7.37
CA LYS A 133 1.08 7.78 8.70
C LYS A 133 0.05 8.26 9.72
N VAL A 134 -0.33 7.38 10.64
CA VAL A 134 -1.37 7.68 11.64
C VAL A 134 -0.82 7.44 13.04
N VAL A 135 -1.14 8.35 13.96
CA VAL A 135 -0.86 8.23 15.39
C VAL A 135 -2.17 8.20 16.15
N ILE A 136 -2.35 7.21 17.04
CA ILE A 136 -3.42 7.21 18.04
C ILE A 136 -2.79 7.45 19.41
N VAL A 137 -3.03 8.63 19.99
CA VAL A 137 -2.63 8.99 21.34
C VAL A 137 -3.73 8.58 22.31
N VAL A 138 -3.42 7.70 23.27
CA VAL A 138 -4.35 7.25 24.31
C VAL A 138 -3.87 7.80 25.66
N THR A 139 -4.62 8.73 26.25
CA THR A 139 -4.19 9.49 27.45
C THR A 139 -5.37 9.95 28.29
N ASP A 140 -5.13 10.28 29.56
CA ASP A 140 -6.05 11.04 30.42
C ASP A 140 -5.90 12.57 30.23
N GLY A 141 -5.13 13.00 29.22
CA GLY A 141 -5.23 14.29 28.58
C GLY A 141 -4.56 15.46 29.30
N ARG A 142 -3.73 15.28 30.33
CA ARG A 142 -3.06 16.42 30.99
C ARG A 142 -1.55 16.44 30.75
N PRO A 143 -1.08 16.97 29.61
CA PRO A 143 0.35 17.07 29.34
C PRO A 143 1.03 18.06 30.30
N GLN A 144 2.30 17.79 30.60
CA GLN A 144 3.16 18.65 31.42
C GLN A 144 4.21 19.41 30.59
N ASP A 145 4.21 19.20 29.28
CA ASP A 145 5.09 19.81 28.29
C ASP A 145 4.31 20.55 27.19
N GLN A 146 5.04 21.17 26.26
CA GLN A 146 4.46 21.91 25.14
C GLN A 146 4.02 20.93 24.04
N VAL A 147 2.71 20.79 23.84
CA VAL A 147 2.16 19.82 22.89
C VAL A 147 1.70 20.46 21.58
N GLN A 148 1.27 21.73 21.62
CA GLN A 148 0.65 22.41 20.49
C GLN A 148 1.56 22.48 19.26
N ASP A 149 2.81 22.92 19.45
CA ASP A 149 3.76 23.13 18.36
C ASP A 149 4.24 21.79 17.76
N VAL A 150 4.44 20.78 18.61
CA VAL A 150 4.85 19.43 18.18
C VAL A 150 3.71 18.76 17.41
N ALA A 151 2.48 18.84 17.91
CA ALA A 151 1.31 18.32 17.19
C ALA A 151 1.10 19.04 15.84
N ALA A 152 1.33 20.36 15.79
CA ALA A 152 1.29 21.11 14.53
C ALA A 152 2.37 20.67 13.55
N SER A 153 3.58 20.40 14.04
CA SER A 153 4.70 19.90 13.24
C SER A 153 4.40 18.51 12.68
N ALA A 154 3.86 17.60 13.50
CA ALA A 154 3.43 16.27 13.08
C ALA A 154 2.36 16.35 11.97
N ARG A 155 1.32 17.19 12.15
CA ARG A 155 0.28 17.40 11.12
C ARG A 155 0.85 17.95 9.82
N THR A 156 1.80 18.89 9.91
CA THR A 156 2.48 19.46 8.73
C THR A 156 3.35 18.42 8.00
N ALA A 157 3.89 17.45 8.73
CA ALA A 157 4.62 16.31 8.17
C ALA A 157 3.71 15.24 7.55
N GLY A 158 2.39 15.46 7.51
CA GLY A 158 1.41 14.52 6.95
C GLY A 158 1.06 13.36 7.88
N ILE A 159 1.30 13.51 9.18
CA ILE A 159 0.90 12.54 10.20
C ILE A 159 -0.48 12.92 10.74
N GLU A 160 -1.42 12.01 10.61
CA GLU A 160 -2.79 12.18 11.11
C GLU A 160 -2.87 11.71 12.58
N ILE A 161 -3.33 12.59 13.46
CA ILE A 161 -3.35 12.36 14.91
C ILE A 161 -4.78 12.18 15.40
N TYR A 162 -5.04 11.03 16.01
CA TYR A 162 -6.25 10.70 16.74
C TYR A 162 -5.97 10.78 18.24
N ALA A 163 -6.78 11.52 18.98
CA ALA A 163 -6.67 11.65 20.43
C ALA A 163 -7.81 10.88 21.11
N VAL A 164 -7.45 9.94 21.97
CA VAL A 164 -8.38 9.05 22.67
C VAL A 164 -8.23 9.25 24.18
N GLY A 165 -9.23 9.89 24.77
CA GLY A 165 -9.34 10.15 26.20
C GLY A 165 -9.72 8.92 27.01
N VAL A 166 -9.07 8.69 28.14
CA VAL A 166 -9.45 7.65 29.12
C VAL A 166 -10.05 8.30 30.37
N ASP A 167 -11.23 7.83 30.80
CA ASP A 167 -11.99 8.32 31.97
C ASP A 167 -12.06 9.86 32.04
N ARG A 168 -11.27 10.49 32.92
CA ARG A 168 -11.31 11.93 33.23
C ARG A 168 -10.53 12.80 32.26
N ALA A 169 -10.39 12.36 31.02
CA ALA A 169 -9.52 13.03 30.07
C ALA A 169 -9.91 14.48 29.79
N ASP A 170 -8.93 15.37 29.74
CA ASP A 170 -9.15 16.79 29.44
C ASP A 170 -9.38 17.02 27.94
N MET A 171 -10.61 17.35 27.56
CA MET A 171 -10.98 17.55 26.15
C MET A 171 -10.21 18.65 25.45
N GLN A 172 -9.87 19.71 26.16
CA GLN A 172 -9.20 20.85 25.54
C GLN A 172 -7.80 20.45 25.09
N SER A 173 -7.08 19.71 25.93
CA SER A 173 -5.78 19.15 25.62
C SER A 173 -5.85 18.11 24.50
N LEU A 174 -6.84 17.20 24.52
CA LEU A 174 -7.05 16.24 23.43
C LEU A 174 -7.26 16.93 22.07
N ARG A 175 -8.03 18.01 22.05
CA ARG A 175 -8.30 18.79 20.83
C ARG A 175 -7.06 19.50 20.28
N ILE A 176 -6.15 19.96 21.14
CA ILE A 176 -4.91 20.62 20.71
C ILE A 176 -3.98 19.62 19.97
N MET A 177 -4.00 18.36 20.39
CA MET A 177 -3.22 17.28 19.79
C MET A 177 -3.80 16.78 18.47
N ALA A 178 -5.11 16.55 18.45
CA ALA A 178 -5.78 15.89 17.35
C ALA A 178 -5.68 16.67 16.03
N SER A 179 -5.90 15.95 14.92
CA SER A 179 -6.08 16.55 13.61
C SER A 179 -7.52 17.04 13.41
N GLU A 180 -7.70 17.97 12.48
CA GLU A 180 -9.03 18.42 12.08
C GLU A 180 -9.66 17.45 11.05
N PRO A 181 -10.98 17.24 11.07
CA PRO A 181 -11.97 17.83 11.97
C PRO A 181 -12.02 17.13 13.34
N LEU A 182 -12.10 17.91 14.42
CA LEU A 182 -11.97 17.39 15.80
C LEU A 182 -13.03 16.36 16.20
N ASP A 183 -14.25 16.43 15.66
CA ASP A 183 -15.33 15.47 15.92
C ASP A 183 -15.09 14.10 15.30
N GLU A 184 -14.14 14.00 14.37
CA GLU A 184 -13.69 12.75 13.75
C GLU A 184 -12.35 12.24 14.30
N HIS A 185 -11.65 13.05 15.12
CA HIS A 185 -10.30 12.71 15.61
C HIS A 185 -10.18 12.71 17.13
N VAL A 186 -11.21 13.11 17.88
CA VAL A 186 -11.22 13.12 19.35
C VAL A 186 -12.29 12.18 19.89
N PHE A 187 -11.88 11.21 20.69
CA PHE A 187 -12.75 10.16 21.23
C PHE A 187 -12.51 9.92 22.72
N TYR A 188 -13.43 9.22 23.38
CA TYR A 188 -13.29 8.77 24.77
C TYR A 188 -13.47 7.26 24.87
N VAL A 189 -12.53 6.51 25.45
CA VAL A 189 -12.59 5.02 25.54
C VAL A 189 -13.90 4.51 26.15
N GLU A 190 -14.47 5.24 27.11
CA GLU A 190 -15.71 4.83 27.80
C GLU A 190 -16.99 5.13 27.02
N THR A 191 -16.90 5.90 25.93
CA THR A 191 -18.06 6.11 25.06
C THR A 191 -18.34 4.81 24.31
N TYR A 192 -19.54 4.26 24.46
CA TYR A 192 -19.97 3.10 23.69
C TYR A 192 -19.75 3.37 22.19
N GLY A 193 -19.18 2.41 21.46
CA GLY A 193 -19.00 2.55 20.02
C GLY A 193 -17.65 3.10 19.57
N VAL A 194 -16.67 3.42 20.43
CA VAL A 194 -15.41 4.08 19.99
C VAL A 194 -14.60 3.21 19.05
N ILE A 195 -14.48 1.92 19.38
CA ILE A 195 -13.77 0.97 18.52
C ILE A 195 -14.50 0.85 17.19
N GLU A 196 -15.84 0.78 17.21
CA GLU A 196 -16.66 0.75 16.00
C GLU A 196 -16.51 2.04 15.18
N LYS A 197 -16.47 3.21 15.81
CA LYS A 197 -16.28 4.52 15.16
C LYS A 197 -14.91 4.65 14.53
N LEU A 198 -13.84 4.34 15.27
CA LEU A 198 -12.48 4.36 14.74
C LEU A 198 -12.30 3.32 13.64
N THR A 199 -12.85 2.12 13.81
CA THR A 199 -12.82 1.08 12.78
C THR A 199 -13.61 1.50 11.54
N ALA A 200 -14.79 2.11 11.70
CA ALA A 200 -15.58 2.64 10.59
C ALA A 200 -14.84 3.77 9.87
N LYS A 201 -14.23 4.71 10.60
CA LYS A 201 -13.42 5.79 10.04
C LYS A 201 -12.21 5.25 9.29
N PHE A 202 -11.50 4.27 9.83
CA PHE A 202 -10.35 3.66 9.16
C PHE A 202 -10.78 2.90 7.92
N ARG A 203 -11.93 2.23 7.96
CA ARG A 203 -12.56 1.68 6.76
C ARG A 203 -12.89 2.80 5.78
N GLU A 204 -13.65 3.82 6.13
CA GLU A 204 -14.02 4.88 5.18
C GLU A 204 -12.83 5.62 4.57
N THR A 205 -11.80 5.90 5.38
CA THR A 205 -10.65 6.75 4.99
C THR A 205 -9.56 5.94 4.29
N PHE A 206 -9.30 4.73 4.76
CA PHE A 206 -8.20 3.89 4.26
C PHE A 206 -8.67 2.65 3.51
N CYS A 207 -9.97 2.47 3.32
CA CYS A 207 -10.46 1.48 2.37
C CYS A 207 -10.48 2.06 0.96
N ALA A 208 -9.81 1.37 0.04
CA ALA A 208 -10.14 1.49 -1.36
C ALA A 208 -11.45 0.76 -1.60
N ALA A 209 -12.52 1.49 -1.95
CA ALA A 209 -13.72 0.86 -2.50
C ALA A 209 -13.31 -0.04 -3.68
N ASN A 210 -13.56 -1.34 -3.55
CA ASN A 210 -13.37 -2.30 -4.62
C ASN A 210 -14.56 -2.13 -5.57
N VAL A 211 -14.43 -1.16 -6.47
CA VAL A 211 -15.47 -0.81 -7.46
C VAL A 211 -15.85 -2.03 -8.31
N CYS A 212 -14.92 -2.97 -8.52
CA CYS A 212 -15.18 -4.23 -9.21
C CYS A 212 -16.10 -5.16 -8.40
N ALA A 213 -15.90 -5.26 -7.08
CA ALA A 213 -16.75 -6.07 -6.21
C ALA A 213 -18.15 -5.45 -6.00
N LEU A 214 -18.28 -4.14 -6.14
CA LEU A 214 -19.57 -3.43 -6.06
C LEU A 214 -20.42 -3.58 -7.34
N GLY A 215 -19.83 -4.04 -8.45
CA GLY A 215 -20.51 -4.14 -9.74
C GLY A 215 -20.93 -2.79 -10.33
N THR A 216 -20.36 -1.68 -9.86
CA THR A 216 -20.64 -0.31 -10.31
C THR A 216 -19.71 0.16 -11.42
N HIS A 217 -18.95 -0.76 -12.02
CA HIS A 217 -18.05 -0.51 -13.15
C HIS A 217 -18.74 -0.75 -14.50
N ASP A 218 -18.20 -0.17 -15.56
CA ASP A 218 -18.70 -0.31 -16.93
C ASP A 218 -17.75 -1.02 -17.89
N CYS A 219 -16.81 -1.81 -17.34
CA CYS A 219 -15.96 -2.72 -18.12
C CYS A 219 -16.77 -3.79 -18.83
N GLU A 220 -16.52 -3.99 -20.12
CA GLU A 220 -17.16 -5.04 -20.92
C GLU A 220 -16.76 -6.45 -20.44
N GLN A 221 -15.50 -6.63 -20.04
CA GLN A 221 -14.92 -7.95 -19.73
C GLN A 221 -14.36 -8.03 -18.31
N VAL A 222 -13.13 -7.54 -18.10
CA VAL A 222 -12.43 -7.65 -16.82
C VAL A 222 -12.40 -6.29 -16.13
N CYS A 223 -12.71 -6.26 -14.84
CA CYS A 223 -12.53 -5.09 -13.98
C CYS A 223 -11.37 -5.33 -13.03
N VAL A 224 -10.41 -4.40 -13.01
CA VAL A 224 -9.27 -4.41 -12.10
C VAL A 224 -9.39 -3.24 -11.13
N SER A 225 -9.54 -3.54 -9.84
CA SER A 225 -9.67 -2.48 -8.83
C SER A 225 -8.33 -1.78 -8.61
N ASN A 226 -8.36 -0.45 -8.61
CA ASN A 226 -7.19 0.40 -8.42
C ASN A 226 -7.51 1.50 -7.40
N GLY A 227 -7.19 1.27 -6.12
CA GLY A 227 -7.17 2.32 -5.10
C GLY A 227 -8.47 3.12 -4.99
N GLY A 228 -9.65 2.50 -5.02
CA GLY A 228 -10.94 3.21 -4.94
C GLY A 228 -11.54 3.58 -6.30
N SER A 229 -10.80 3.33 -7.38
CA SER A 229 -11.25 3.37 -8.77
C SER A 229 -11.12 1.98 -9.39
N TYR A 230 -11.35 1.88 -10.70
CA TYR A 230 -11.11 0.69 -11.49
C TYR A 230 -10.51 1.03 -12.84
N ILE A 231 -9.86 0.03 -13.43
CA ILE A 231 -9.42 0.04 -14.82
C ILE A 231 -10.02 -1.21 -15.47
N CYS A 232 -10.45 -1.09 -16.71
CA CYS A 232 -10.93 -2.23 -17.47
C CYS A 232 -9.77 -2.93 -18.16
N ASP A 233 -9.86 -4.25 -18.20
CA ASP A 233 -8.95 -5.12 -18.92
C ASP A 233 -9.76 -6.11 -19.76
N CYS A 234 -9.10 -6.79 -20.68
CA CYS A 234 -9.75 -7.72 -21.58
C CYS A 234 -9.31 -9.16 -21.33
N HIS A 235 -10.19 -10.11 -21.62
CA HIS A 235 -9.83 -11.51 -21.70
C HIS A 235 -8.82 -11.74 -22.82
N GLU A 236 -8.13 -12.87 -22.71
CA GLU A 236 -7.13 -13.29 -23.67
C GLU A 236 -7.72 -13.34 -25.11
N GLY A 237 -6.99 -12.77 -26.08
CA GLY A 237 -7.45 -12.65 -27.47
C GLY A 237 -8.23 -11.38 -27.80
N TYR A 238 -8.34 -10.44 -26.86
CA TYR A 238 -8.99 -9.13 -27.05
C TYR A 238 -8.05 -7.99 -26.67
N THR A 239 -8.20 -6.83 -27.32
CA THR A 239 -7.51 -5.58 -26.99
C THR A 239 -8.50 -4.57 -26.45
N LEU A 240 -8.10 -3.87 -25.38
CA LEU A 240 -8.89 -2.78 -24.81
C LEU A 240 -8.98 -1.62 -25.81
N ASN A 241 -10.20 -1.17 -26.08
CA ASN A 241 -10.47 -0.09 -27.01
C ASN A 241 -10.07 1.28 -26.44
N PRO A 242 -9.96 2.32 -27.29
CA PRO A 242 -9.61 3.67 -26.85
C PRO A 242 -10.57 4.29 -25.82
N ASP A 243 -11.79 3.77 -25.72
CA ASP A 243 -12.77 4.17 -24.69
C ASP A 243 -12.41 3.66 -23.28
N LYS A 244 -11.40 2.77 -23.18
CA LYS A 244 -10.92 2.12 -21.96
C LYS A 244 -11.97 1.28 -21.24
N ARG A 245 -13.00 0.84 -21.95
CA ARG A 245 -14.16 0.12 -21.39
C ARG A 245 -14.50 -1.12 -22.19
N THR A 246 -14.46 -1.03 -23.52
CA THR A 246 -14.83 -2.12 -24.43
C THR A 246 -13.61 -2.86 -24.97
N CYS A 247 -13.81 -4.07 -25.45
CA CYS A 247 -12.77 -4.99 -25.89
C CYS A 247 -13.04 -5.42 -27.33
N SER A 248 -12.03 -5.37 -28.19
CA SER A 248 -12.12 -5.87 -29.57
C SER A 248 -11.23 -7.06 -29.78
N GLY A 249 -11.77 -8.12 -30.40
CA GLY A 249 -11.01 -9.33 -30.67
C GLY A 249 -9.81 -9.03 -31.57
N ILE A 250 -8.66 -9.60 -31.23
CA ILE A 250 -7.45 -9.51 -32.04
C ILE A 250 -7.69 -10.36 -33.30
N ILE A 251 -7.90 -9.70 -34.43
CA ILE A 251 -7.97 -10.37 -35.73
C ILE A 251 -6.54 -10.68 -36.16
N LEU A 252 -6.15 -11.95 -36.07
CA LEU A 252 -4.95 -12.45 -36.73
C LEU A 252 -5.26 -12.64 -38.21
N SER A 253 -4.90 -11.66 -39.05
CA SER A 253 -4.89 -11.83 -40.50
C SER A 253 -3.74 -12.76 -40.89
N VAL A 254 -4.07 -13.94 -41.41
CA VAL A 254 -3.12 -14.80 -42.11
C VAL A 254 -3.17 -14.43 -43.58
N ASP A 255 -2.11 -13.80 -44.10
CA ASP A 255 -1.96 -13.59 -45.54
C ASP A 255 -1.79 -14.95 -46.22
N LEU A 256 -2.79 -15.34 -47.02
CA LEU A 256 -2.71 -16.52 -47.87
C LEU A 256 -1.84 -16.19 -49.09
N ILE A 257 -0.59 -16.67 -49.11
CA ILE A 257 0.25 -16.68 -50.32
C ILE A 257 -0.16 -17.89 -51.18
N PRO A 258 -0.69 -17.71 -52.41
CA PRO A 258 -1.08 -18.83 -53.24
C PRO A 258 0.11 -19.31 -54.09
N ASN A 259 0.87 -20.31 -53.63
CA ASN A 259 1.30 -21.42 -54.51
C ASN A 259 2.10 -22.55 -53.84
N ARG A 260 1.79 -23.77 -54.31
CA ARG A 260 2.49 -25.08 -54.18
C ARG A 260 2.40 -25.83 -52.85
N ASN A 261 1.33 -26.65 -52.76
CA ASN A 261 1.30 -28.05 -52.32
C ASN A 261 2.45 -28.53 -51.41
N ILE A 262 2.29 -28.34 -50.10
CA ILE A 262 2.61 -29.35 -49.06
C ILE A 262 1.49 -29.22 -48.01
N PHE A 263 0.56 -30.17 -47.98
CA PHE A 263 -0.41 -30.29 -46.91
C PHE A 263 0.29 -30.87 -45.67
N ARG A 264 0.54 -30.03 -44.65
CA ARG A 264 0.67 -30.50 -43.26
C ARG A 264 -0.03 -29.52 -42.32
N ASN A 265 -0.90 -30.11 -41.50
CA ASN A 265 -1.65 -29.56 -40.37
C ASN A 265 -2.99 -28.89 -40.71
N VAL A 266 -4.01 -29.48 -40.11
CA VAL A 266 -5.43 -29.14 -40.18
C VAL A 266 -5.66 -27.83 -39.43
N ASN A 267 -6.24 -26.83 -40.09
CA ASN A 267 -6.74 -25.62 -39.44
C ASN A 267 -8.14 -25.87 -38.87
N MET A 268 -8.36 -25.53 -37.60
CA MET A 268 -9.69 -25.51 -36.99
C MET A 268 -10.34 -24.15 -37.30
N HIS A 269 -11.53 -24.19 -37.90
CA HIS A 269 -12.28 -23.02 -38.36
C HIS A 269 -12.96 -22.26 -37.21
N PHE A 270 -12.97 -20.93 -37.33
CA PHE A 270 -14.08 -20.08 -36.87
C PHE A 270 -14.46 -19.12 -38.00
N ILE A 271 -15.69 -19.24 -38.50
CA ILE A 271 -16.34 -18.29 -39.41
C ILE A 271 -17.65 -17.88 -38.72
N PRO A 272 -17.96 -16.57 -38.55
CA PRO A 272 -19.22 -16.16 -37.98
C PRO A 272 -20.33 -16.32 -39.02
N ASN A 273 -21.49 -16.80 -38.56
CA ASN A 273 -22.73 -17.13 -39.29
C ASN A 273 -22.78 -18.52 -39.94
N TYR A 274 -23.00 -19.58 -39.16
CA TYR A 274 -23.94 -20.63 -39.56
C TYR A 274 -24.55 -21.35 -38.35
N PHE A 275 -25.76 -21.82 -38.58
CA PHE A 275 -26.79 -22.29 -37.66
C PHE A 275 -26.43 -23.53 -36.80
N LEU A 276 -26.97 -23.54 -35.59
CA LEU A 276 -27.11 -24.63 -34.59
C LEU A 276 -26.96 -26.08 -35.08
N LEU A 277 -26.12 -26.87 -34.39
CA LEU A 277 -26.49 -28.23 -33.94
C LEU A 277 -25.87 -28.53 -32.57
N LYS A 278 -26.73 -28.83 -31.59
CA LYS A 278 -26.41 -29.38 -30.27
C LYS A 278 -25.61 -30.68 -30.39
N MET A 279 -24.62 -30.89 -29.52
CA MET A 279 -24.45 -32.14 -28.76
C MET A 279 -23.70 -31.89 -27.44
N ASN A 280 -24.26 -32.47 -26.37
CA ASN A 280 -23.82 -32.42 -24.98
C ASN A 280 -22.56 -33.26 -24.72
N ARG A 281 -21.82 -32.84 -23.68
CA ARG A 281 -20.76 -33.51 -22.89
C ARG A 281 -19.34 -33.08 -23.26
N PHE A 282 -18.74 -32.23 -22.40
CA PHE A 282 -17.57 -32.57 -21.59
C PHE A 282 -17.34 -31.45 -20.57
N SER A 283 -17.35 -31.81 -19.29
CA SER A 283 -17.03 -30.95 -18.16
C SER A 283 -15.52 -30.67 -18.10
N HIS A 284 -15.17 -29.44 -17.72
CA HIS A 284 -13.88 -28.96 -17.19
C HIS A 284 -12.59 -29.62 -17.74
N MET A 285 -11.87 -28.89 -18.59
CA MET A 285 -10.44 -29.12 -18.78
C MET A 285 -9.68 -27.88 -18.31
N HIS A 286 -8.97 -28.00 -17.18
CA HIS A 286 -7.99 -27.02 -16.73
C HIS A 286 -6.86 -26.95 -17.78
N LEU A 287 -6.69 -25.80 -18.42
CA LEU A 287 -5.43 -25.46 -19.09
C LEU A 287 -4.51 -24.87 -18.02
N ALA A 288 -3.61 -25.71 -17.51
CA ALA A 288 -2.45 -25.20 -16.79
C ALA A 288 -1.56 -24.47 -17.80
N ALA A 289 -1.18 -23.23 -17.48
CA ALA A 289 -0.22 -22.47 -18.28
C ALA A 289 1.05 -23.31 -18.45
N VAL A 290 1.47 -23.53 -19.70
CA VAL A 290 2.72 -24.25 -20.00
C VAL A 290 3.87 -23.32 -19.62
N ASP A 291 4.53 -23.62 -18.50
CA ASP A 291 5.77 -22.94 -18.11
C ASP A 291 6.88 -23.30 -19.11
N THR A 292 7.12 -22.38 -20.04
CA THR A 292 8.09 -22.54 -21.13
C THR A 292 9.53 -22.29 -20.64
N CYS A 293 9.69 -21.70 -19.44
CA CYS A 293 10.98 -21.52 -18.77
C CYS A 293 11.39 -22.74 -17.92
N ALA A 294 10.44 -23.50 -17.37
CA ALA A 294 10.71 -24.70 -16.56
C ALA A 294 11.65 -25.75 -17.19
N PRO A 295 11.64 -26.00 -18.52
CA PRO A 295 12.56 -26.94 -19.16
C PRO A 295 14.01 -26.46 -19.24
N GLY A 296 14.30 -25.19 -18.90
CA GLY A 296 15.63 -24.57 -19.00
C GLY A 296 16.16 -24.42 -20.43
N ARG A 297 15.28 -24.47 -21.44
CA ARG A 297 15.61 -24.37 -22.87
C ARG A 297 15.32 -22.98 -23.44
N HIS A 298 15.68 -21.94 -22.71
CA HIS A 298 15.52 -20.54 -23.12
C HIS A 298 16.88 -19.90 -23.39
N GLU A 299 16.91 -18.94 -24.31
CA GLU A 299 18.12 -18.21 -24.68
C GLU A 299 18.28 -16.89 -23.91
N CYS A 300 17.52 -16.72 -22.81
CA CYS A 300 17.65 -15.56 -21.93
C CYS A 300 18.96 -15.61 -21.15
N ASP A 301 19.68 -14.50 -21.19
CA ASP A 301 20.94 -14.30 -20.47
C ASP A 301 20.74 -14.24 -18.93
N GLN A 302 19.64 -13.64 -18.47
CA GLN A 302 19.36 -13.44 -17.04
C GLN A 302 18.03 -14.06 -16.60
N ILE A 303 16.91 -13.38 -16.86
CA ILE A 303 15.60 -13.79 -16.35
C ILE A 303 14.74 -14.29 -17.52
N CYS A 304 14.10 -15.44 -17.36
CA CYS A 304 13.10 -15.98 -18.29
C CYS A 304 11.71 -15.87 -17.67
N VAL A 305 10.78 -15.24 -18.38
CA VAL A 305 9.38 -15.10 -17.96
C VAL A 305 8.49 -15.83 -18.96
N SER A 306 7.79 -16.85 -18.48
CA SER A 306 6.84 -17.63 -19.30
C SER A 306 5.66 -16.74 -19.72
N ASN A 307 5.40 -16.71 -21.02
CA ASN A 307 4.34 -15.91 -21.62
C ASN A 307 3.58 -16.74 -22.65
N ASN A 308 2.44 -17.29 -22.22
CA ASN A 308 1.42 -17.90 -23.06
C ASN A 308 1.93 -18.86 -24.16
N GLY A 309 2.68 -19.90 -23.75
CA GLY A 309 3.28 -20.89 -24.67
C GLY A 309 4.61 -20.46 -25.32
N SER A 310 5.13 -19.29 -24.95
CA SER A 310 6.45 -18.77 -25.29
C SER A 310 7.16 -18.23 -24.03
N TYR A 311 8.33 -17.62 -24.18
CA TYR A 311 9.03 -16.92 -23.11
C TYR A 311 9.55 -15.56 -23.57
N VAL A 312 9.68 -14.64 -22.61
CA VAL A 312 10.34 -13.33 -22.79
C VAL A 312 11.52 -13.25 -21.82
N CYS A 313 12.59 -12.56 -22.23
CA CYS A 313 13.75 -12.34 -21.39
C CYS A 313 13.67 -10.99 -20.69
N GLU A 314 14.00 -10.99 -19.41
CA GLU A 314 14.13 -9.79 -18.58
C GLU A 314 15.55 -9.73 -17.99
N CYS A 315 15.94 -8.55 -17.51
CA CYS A 315 17.23 -8.31 -16.93
C CYS A 315 17.11 -7.99 -15.44
N TYR A 316 18.12 -8.33 -14.66
CA TYR A 316 18.28 -7.89 -13.28
C TYR A 316 18.39 -6.38 -13.18
N GLU A 317 18.10 -5.85 -11.99
CA GLU A 317 18.24 -4.43 -11.70
C GLU A 317 19.65 -3.94 -12.05
N GLY A 318 19.73 -2.80 -12.76
CA GLY A 318 21.00 -2.25 -13.27
C GLY A 318 21.42 -2.74 -14.66
N TYR A 319 20.61 -3.55 -15.34
CA TYR A 319 20.84 -4.04 -16.70
C TYR A 319 19.68 -3.67 -17.65
N ALA A 320 20.01 -3.44 -18.92
CA ALA A 320 19.05 -3.16 -19.98
C ALA A 320 19.04 -4.31 -21.01
N LEU A 321 17.85 -4.69 -21.44
CA LEU A 321 17.67 -5.73 -22.46
C LEU A 321 18.14 -5.21 -23.81
N ASN A 322 19.05 -5.95 -24.45
CA ASN A 322 19.59 -5.58 -25.75
C ASN A 322 18.55 -5.76 -26.88
N PRO A 323 18.78 -5.17 -28.07
CA PRO A 323 17.86 -5.28 -29.20
C PRO A 323 17.60 -6.71 -29.69
N ASP A 324 18.46 -7.66 -29.33
CA ASP A 324 18.26 -9.09 -29.61
C ASP A 324 17.17 -9.74 -28.74
N LYS A 325 16.65 -8.99 -27.74
CA LYS A 325 15.63 -9.40 -26.76
C LYS A 325 16.00 -10.62 -25.93
N LYS A 326 17.30 -10.92 -25.84
CA LYS A 326 17.84 -12.13 -25.19
C LYS A 326 18.97 -11.82 -24.23
N THR A 327 19.86 -10.90 -24.58
CA THR A 327 21.03 -10.54 -23.78
C THR A 327 20.83 -9.25 -22.99
N CYS A 328 21.49 -9.15 -21.84
CA CYS A 328 21.39 -8.00 -20.95
C CYS A 328 22.75 -7.28 -20.87
N SER A 329 22.79 -5.99 -21.16
CA SER A 329 23.98 -5.16 -20.95
C SER A 329 23.80 -4.28 -19.72
N VAL A 330 24.89 -3.95 -19.02
CA VAL A 330 24.83 -3.01 -17.89
C VAL A 330 24.21 -1.71 -18.37
N MET A 331 23.17 -1.25 -17.68
CA MET A 331 22.51 0.01 -17.99
C MET A 331 23.51 1.15 -17.76
N ASP A 332 23.84 1.88 -18.82
CA ASP A 332 24.66 3.08 -18.68
C ASP A 332 23.83 4.16 -17.97
N MET A 333 24.09 4.34 -16.67
CA MET A 333 23.41 5.33 -15.83
C MET A 333 23.74 6.77 -16.23
N CYS A 334 24.83 6.98 -16.99
CA CYS A 334 25.22 8.30 -17.49
C CYS A 334 24.54 8.65 -18.83
N ALA A 335 24.21 7.67 -19.67
CA ALA A 335 23.61 7.90 -21.00
C ALA A 335 22.28 8.71 -21.00
N PRO A 336 21.37 8.54 -20.02
CA PRO A 336 20.15 9.35 -19.94
C PRO A 336 20.38 10.83 -19.59
N GLY A 337 21.59 11.22 -19.17
CA GLY A 337 21.91 12.57 -18.71
C GLY A 337 21.20 12.98 -17.42
N ARG A 338 20.70 12.01 -16.65
CA ARG A 338 19.97 12.21 -15.37
C ARG A 338 20.88 11.92 -14.17
N HIS A 339 22.06 12.52 -14.13
CA HIS A 339 23.00 12.41 -13.02
C HIS A 339 23.32 13.79 -12.44
N ASP A 340 23.76 13.84 -11.20
CA ASP A 340 24.08 15.08 -10.48
C ASP A 340 25.58 15.39 -10.41
N CYS A 341 26.39 14.69 -11.21
CA CYS A 341 27.82 14.99 -11.36
C CYS A 341 28.05 16.36 -11.98
N ALA A 342 28.88 17.18 -11.32
CA ALA A 342 29.20 18.52 -11.79
C ALA A 342 30.02 18.53 -13.09
N GLN A 343 30.80 17.48 -13.37
CA GLN A 343 31.70 17.41 -14.52
C GLN A 343 31.58 16.07 -15.25
N VAL A 344 32.23 15.02 -14.74
CA VAL A 344 32.30 13.72 -15.42
C VAL A 344 31.41 12.72 -14.68
N CYS A 345 30.60 11.96 -15.43
CA CYS A 345 29.85 10.81 -14.92
C CYS A 345 30.51 9.52 -15.43
N LEU A 346 30.76 8.59 -14.52
CA LEU A 346 31.30 7.27 -14.80
C LEU A 346 30.29 6.22 -14.36
N SER A 347 29.72 5.48 -15.32
CA SER A 347 28.82 4.36 -15.03
C SER A 347 29.61 3.20 -14.41
N LYS A 348 29.09 2.63 -13.32
CA LYS A 348 29.69 1.49 -12.59
C LYS A 348 28.60 0.53 -12.15
N ASP A 349 28.60 -0.68 -12.72
CA ASP A 349 27.85 -1.87 -12.25
C ASP A 349 26.49 -1.58 -11.60
N GLY A 350 25.56 -1.00 -12.37
CA GLY A 350 24.21 -0.68 -11.89
C GLY A 350 24.08 0.63 -11.08
N SER A 351 25.12 1.46 -11.04
CA SER A 351 25.17 2.78 -10.40
C SER A 351 26.03 3.75 -11.24
N TYR A 352 26.27 4.96 -10.74
CA TYR A 352 27.23 5.89 -11.32
C TYR A 352 28.07 6.56 -10.23
N SER A 353 29.27 7.01 -10.61
CA SER A 353 30.16 7.82 -9.77
C SER A 353 30.57 9.06 -10.53
N CYS A 354 30.77 10.16 -9.82
CA CYS A 354 31.23 11.40 -10.41
C CYS A 354 32.76 11.49 -10.37
N ASP A 355 33.34 12.08 -11.40
CA ASP A 355 34.76 12.39 -11.50
C ASP A 355 34.95 13.82 -12.03
N CYS A 356 36.17 14.32 -11.96
CA CYS A 356 36.51 15.68 -12.33
C CYS A 356 37.48 15.73 -13.50
N TYR A 357 37.42 16.82 -14.27
CA TYR A 357 38.42 17.11 -15.29
C TYR A 357 39.79 17.38 -14.66
N GLU A 358 40.83 17.26 -15.48
CA GLU A 358 42.20 17.54 -15.06
C GLU A 358 42.33 18.95 -14.45
N GLY A 359 43.02 19.05 -13.31
CA GLY A 359 43.15 20.29 -12.54
C GLY A 359 42.09 20.49 -11.44
N TYR A 360 41.12 19.59 -11.31
CA TYR A 360 40.09 19.63 -10.26
C TYR A 360 40.19 18.42 -9.31
N THR A 361 39.59 18.54 -8.13
CA THR A 361 39.49 17.49 -7.12
C THR A 361 38.04 17.31 -6.71
N LEU A 362 37.59 16.05 -6.63
CA LEU A 362 36.23 15.72 -6.23
C LEU A 362 36.01 16.06 -4.75
N ASN A 363 34.95 16.81 -4.47
CA ASN A 363 34.60 17.26 -3.13
C ASN A 363 34.03 16.09 -2.28
N PRO A 364 33.95 16.25 -0.94
CA PRO A 364 33.42 15.22 -0.05
C PRO A 364 31.95 14.82 -0.32
N ASP A 365 31.19 15.67 -1.02
CA ASP A 365 29.83 15.37 -1.47
C ASP A 365 29.77 14.33 -2.60
N LYS A 366 30.94 13.93 -3.14
CA LYS A 366 31.14 12.98 -4.25
C LYS A 366 30.46 13.38 -5.55
N LYS A 367 30.08 14.66 -5.70
CA LYS A 367 29.30 15.17 -6.83
C LYS A 367 29.92 16.41 -7.46
N THR A 368 30.49 17.30 -6.65
CA THR A 368 31.05 18.58 -7.11
C THR A 368 32.59 18.56 -7.16
N CYS A 369 33.17 19.43 -7.98
CA CYS A 369 34.60 19.48 -8.26
C CYS A 369 35.16 20.87 -7.93
N SER A 370 36.24 20.93 -7.14
CA SER A 370 36.94 22.17 -6.82
C SER A 370 38.31 22.20 -7.48
N GLY A 371 38.72 23.36 -8.00
CA GLY A 371 40.05 23.52 -8.60
C GLY A 371 41.14 23.22 -7.59
N LYS A 372 42.18 22.49 -8.01
CA LYS A 372 43.41 22.33 -7.23
C LYS A 372 44.05 23.71 -7.11
N THR A 373 44.19 24.20 -5.89
CA THR A 373 44.90 25.46 -5.58
C THR A 373 46.40 25.27 -5.70
#